data_AF-A0A951UHA0-F1
#
_entry.id   AF-A0A951UHA0-F1
#
_cell.length_a   1.000
_cell.length_b   1.000
_cell.length_c   1.000
_cell.angle_alpha   90.00
_cell.angle_beta   90.00
_cell.angle_gamma   90.00
#
_symmetry.space_group_name_H-M   'P 1'
#
loop_
_entity.id
_entity.type
_entity.pdbx_description
1 polymer ?
#
loop_
_entity_poly.entity_id
_entity_poly.type
_entity_poly.pdbx_seq_one_letter_code
_entity_poly.pdbx_strand_id
1 'polypeptide(L)'
;MNHQTYKLLGAKRCVFAISIASLTTLLAIGPTAADSPKNPIIETQTKQLRPTRITSEEISQVKQVLPRRNILVKHAFRINLPDFGSCLFVPIQEFPQGSKKAKLSLYLVKNKRVLYTLPQSQQVQPWNFLALKAVSFLELDFDGPDEDGILLIGSYMTSDFPSSRNLPLRTPKPFPVAILYHRKKNGFEVYEDISKKLTQRQVKTITEAKNILRRDFGFIP
;
A
#
# COMPACT_ATOMS: atom_id res chain seq x y z
N MET A 1 34.05 -4.12 16.35
CA MET A 1 33.96 -5.59 16.18
C MET A 1 32.54 -5.97 16.57
N ASN A 2 31.61 -6.24 15.64
CA ASN A 2 31.54 -7.33 14.66
C ASN A 2 30.92 -8.61 15.26
N HIS A 3 29.62 -8.82 15.03
CA HIS A 3 28.93 -10.10 15.16
C HIS A 3 27.91 -10.25 14.02
N GLN A 4 28.36 -10.80 12.91
CA GLN A 4 27.50 -11.32 11.84
C GLN A 4 27.13 -12.79 12.10
N THR A 5 26.30 -13.33 11.19
CA THR A 5 25.97 -14.75 10.96
C THR A 5 24.82 -15.35 11.77
N TYR A 6 23.64 -15.36 11.15
CA TYR A 6 22.74 -16.52 11.20
C TYR A 6 22.88 -17.28 9.87
N LYS A 7 22.93 -18.62 9.94
CA LYS A 7 23.27 -19.48 8.80
C LYS A 7 22.04 -19.99 8.05
N LEU A 8 22.14 -20.08 6.73
CA LEU A 8 21.22 -20.87 5.91
C LEU A 8 21.48 -22.38 6.12
N LEU A 9 20.43 -23.15 6.39
CA LEU A 9 20.39 -24.61 6.27
C LEU A 9 18.95 -25.02 5.91
N GLY A 10 18.66 -26.00 5.06
CA GLY A 10 19.55 -26.82 4.24
C GLY A 10 18.84 -27.25 2.94
N ALA A 11 19.52 -28.01 2.08
CA ALA A 11 19.07 -28.29 0.71
C ALA A 11 18.96 -29.78 0.38
N LYS A 12 18.30 -30.06 -0.75
CA LYS A 12 18.23 -31.35 -1.49
C LYS A 12 17.43 -32.49 -0.83
N ARG A 13 16.38 -32.91 -1.53
CA ARG A 13 16.40 -34.22 -2.24
C ARG A 13 15.87 -34.05 -3.65
N CYS A 14 16.51 -34.68 -4.61
CA CYS A 14 16.05 -34.83 -5.99
C CYS A 14 15.72 -36.30 -6.22
N VAL A 15 14.67 -36.59 -6.99
CA VAL A 15 14.49 -37.88 -7.66
C VAL A 15 14.04 -37.59 -9.08
N PHE A 16 14.73 -38.16 -10.06
CA PHE A 16 14.32 -38.10 -11.47
C PHE A 16 13.23 -39.14 -11.73
N ALA A 17 12.23 -38.77 -12.53
CA ALA A 17 11.35 -39.71 -13.21
C ALA A 17 11.44 -39.41 -14.72
N ILE A 18 12.27 -40.18 -15.42
CA ILE A 18 12.34 -40.15 -16.89
C ILE A 18 11.29 -41.15 -17.40
N SER A 19 10.47 -40.72 -18.36
CA SER A 19 9.57 -41.60 -19.12
C SER A 19 9.78 -41.35 -20.61
N ILE A 20 9.90 -42.42 -21.40
CA ILE A 20 10.32 -42.36 -22.81
C ILE A 20 9.30 -43.10 -23.68
N ALA A 21 8.70 -42.36 -24.61
CA ALA A 21 7.98 -42.84 -25.80
C ALA A 21 8.04 -41.65 -26.80
N SER A 22 8.45 -41.73 -28.08
CA SER A 22 8.21 -42.74 -29.15
C SER A 22 6.72 -42.88 -29.50
N LEU A 23 6.23 -42.81 -30.74
CA LEU A 23 6.78 -42.55 -32.10
C LEU A 23 5.55 -42.21 -33.04
N THR A 24 5.55 -41.73 -34.30
CA THR A 24 6.50 -41.44 -35.40
C THR A 24 5.85 -40.46 -36.41
N THR A 25 6.60 -39.80 -37.31
CA THR A 25 6.16 -39.27 -38.66
C THR A 25 5.08 -38.14 -38.73
N LEU A 26 4.89 -37.34 -39.79
CA LEU A 26 5.59 -37.11 -41.09
C LEU A 26 5.42 -35.64 -41.57
N LEU A 27 6.02 -35.25 -42.70
CA LEU A 27 5.98 -33.88 -43.27
C LEU A 27 4.68 -33.52 -44.01
N ALA A 28 4.35 -32.22 -43.99
CA ALA A 28 3.66 -31.52 -45.07
C ALA A 28 4.16 -30.06 -45.15
N ILE A 29 4.24 -29.49 -46.36
CA ILE A 29 4.74 -28.12 -46.62
C ILE A 29 3.58 -27.21 -47.03
N GLY A 30 3.56 -25.97 -46.55
CA GLY A 30 2.64 -24.92 -47.01
C GLY A 30 3.19 -23.52 -46.70
N PRO A 31 3.53 -22.69 -47.70
CA PRO A 31 4.04 -21.34 -47.47
C PRO A 31 2.89 -20.30 -47.47
N THR A 32 2.65 -19.65 -46.33
CA THR A 32 1.81 -18.45 -46.24
C THR A 32 2.48 -17.42 -45.34
N ALA A 33 2.79 -16.25 -45.90
CA ALA A 33 3.32 -15.11 -45.15
C ALA A 33 2.19 -14.38 -44.40
N ALA A 34 2.46 -14.00 -43.15
CA ALA A 34 1.73 -12.97 -42.42
C ALA A 34 2.66 -12.40 -41.34
N ASP A 35 2.72 -11.07 -41.22
CA ASP A 35 3.69 -10.38 -40.38
C ASP A 35 3.67 -10.78 -38.90
N SER A 36 4.87 -10.81 -38.32
CA SER A 36 5.05 -10.74 -36.86
C SER A 36 6.13 -9.73 -36.50
N PRO A 37 5.72 -8.49 -36.17
CA PRO A 37 6.33 -7.73 -35.10
C PRO A 37 5.48 -7.91 -33.84
N LYS A 38 5.48 -9.12 -33.26
CA LYS A 38 5.12 -9.30 -31.84
C LYS A 38 6.23 -8.73 -30.96
N ASN A 39 6.42 -7.41 -31.03
CA ASN A 39 7.03 -6.67 -29.95
C ASN A 39 6.08 -6.82 -28.75
N PRO A 40 6.45 -7.51 -27.66
CA PRO A 40 5.77 -7.25 -26.41
C PRO A 40 5.99 -5.76 -26.12
N ILE A 41 4.91 -5.01 -25.93
CA ILE A 41 5.04 -3.70 -25.28
C ILE A 41 5.39 -4.00 -23.84
N ILE A 42 6.71 -4.13 -23.60
CA ILE A 42 7.29 -3.98 -22.29
C ILE A 42 7.01 -2.53 -21.94
N GLU A 43 5.93 -2.30 -21.19
CA GLU A 43 5.78 -1.09 -20.41
C GLU A 43 7.00 -1.05 -19.49
N THR A 44 8.05 -0.34 -19.90
CA THR A 44 9.24 -0.11 -19.09
C THR A 44 8.79 0.73 -17.91
N GLN A 45 8.39 0.05 -16.82
CA GLN A 45 7.76 0.65 -15.66
C GLN A 45 8.76 1.59 -14.97
N THR A 46 8.74 2.85 -15.39
CA THR A 46 9.50 3.91 -14.74
C THR A 46 8.98 4.05 -13.31
N LYS A 47 9.88 3.82 -12.35
CA LYS A 47 9.63 3.89 -10.90
C LYS A 47 9.00 5.25 -10.59
N GLN A 48 7.78 5.26 -10.06
CA GLN A 48 7.01 6.51 -9.95
C GLN A 48 7.40 7.30 -8.69
N LEU A 49 8.53 8.01 -8.77
CA LEU A 49 9.11 8.84 -7.71
C LEU A 49 8.16 9.88 -7.08
N ARG A 50 7.05 10.23 -7.75
CA ARG A 50 6.05 11.19 -7.25
C ARG A 50 4.61 10.78 -7.62
N PRO A 51 3.70 10.60 -6.65
CA PRO A 51 2.29 10.35 -6.93
C PRO A 51 1.60 11.46 -7.74
N THR A 52 0.70 11.06 -8.65
CA THR A 52 -0.11 11.99 -9.46
C THR A 52 -1.50 12.15 -8.83
N ARG A 53 -2.08 13.35 -8.82
CA ARG A 53 -3.47 13.55 -8.38
C ARG A 53 -4.42 12.79 -9.32
N ILE A 54 -5.48 12.20 -8.77
CA ILE A 54 -6.49 11.50 -9.57
C ILE A 54 -7.42 12.47 -10.32
N THR A 55 -7.92 12.04 -11.47
CA THR A 55 -8.84 12.83 -12.33
C THR A 55 -10.32 12.68 -11.92
N SER A 56 -11.20 13.52 -12.49
CA SER A 56 -12.66 13.44 -12.29
C SER A 56 -13.26 12.10 -12.74
N GLU A 57 -12.70 11.52 -13.79
CA GLU A 57 -13.09 10.23 -14.37
C GLU A 57 -12.65 9.09 -13.45
N GLU A 58 -11.43 9.15 -12.91
CA GLU A 58 -10.92 8.22 -11.91
C GLU A 58 -11.73 8.29 -10.61
N ILE A 59 -12.03 9.48 -10.10
CA ILE A 59 -12.93 9.68 -8.95
C ILE A 59 -14.31 9.03 -9.20
N SER A 60 -14.84 9.18 -10.41
CA SER A 60 -16.13 8.60 -10.81
C SER A 60 -16.07 7.07 -10.91
N GLN A 61 -14.96 6.50 -11.40
CA GLN A 61 -14.73 5.05 -11.36
C GLN A 61 -14.62 4.52 -9.94
N VAL A 62 -13.84 5.18 -9.06
CA VAL A 62 -13.71 4.77 -7.65
C VAL A 62 -15.07 4.80 -6.94
N LYS A 63 -15.93 5.79 -7.21
CA LYS A 63 -17.32 5.85 -6.69
C LYS A 63 -18.21 4.69 -7.17
N GLN A 64 -17.96 4.13 -8.36
CA GLN A 64 -18.67 2.92 -8.85
C GLN A 64 -18.22 1.66 -8.09
N VAL A 65 -16.94 1.57 -7.72
CA VAL A 65 -16.37 0.41 -6.99
C VAL A 65 -16.66 0.44 -5.49
N LEU A 66 -16.63 1.64 -4.89
CA LEU A 66 -16.81 1.88 -3.46
C LEU A 66 -18.09 2.71 -3.21
N PRO A 67 -19.28 2.21 -3.56
CA PRO A 67 -20.51 2.97 -3.49
C PRO A 67 -20.84 3.37 -2.04
N ARG A 68 -21.35 4.59 -1.88
CA ARG A 68 -21.75 5.19 -0.59
C ARG A 68 -20.62 5.33 0.46
N ARG A 69 -19.34 5.16 0.08
CA ARG A 69 -18.17 5.39 0.96
C ARG A 69 -17.69 6.84 0.90
N ASN A 70 -17.20 7.39 2.02
CA ASN A 70 -16.62 8.73 2.05
C ASN A 70 -15.16 8.70 1.58
N ILE A 71 -14.95 8.94 0.28
CA ILE A 71 -13.62 8.92 -0.34
C ILE A 71 -12.86 10.21 0.00
N LEU A 72 -11.67 10.07 0.60
CA LEU A 72 -10.83 11.20 1.00
C LEU A 72 -10.00 11.72 -0.18
N VAL A 73 -10.68 12.19 -1.23
CA VAL A 73 -10.12 12.53 -2.56
C VAL A 73 -8.86 13.39 -2.51
N LYS A 74 -8.75 14.34 -1.56
CA LYS A 74 -7.56 15.19 -1.37
C LYS A 74 -6.27 14.42 -1.05
N HIS A 75 -6.39 13.16 -0.66
CA HIS A 75 -5.30 12.24 -0.31
C HIS A 75 -5.28 10.99 -1.19
N ALA A 76 -6.12 10.93 -2.24
CA ALA A 76 -6.12 9.86 -3.23
C ALA A 76 -5.22 10.24 -4.41
N PHE A 77 -4.43 9.28 -4.91
CA PHE A 77 -3.41 9.52 -5.94
C PHE A 77 -3.12 8.27 -6.76
N ARG A 78 -2.68 8.46 -8.00
CA ARG A 78 -2.20 7.38 -8.88
C ARG A 78 -0.75 7.04 -8.54
N ILE A 79 -0.46 5.74 -8.41
CA ILE A 79 0.88 5.15 -8.27
C ILE A 79 1.08 4.06 -9.33
N ASN A 80 2.34 3.77 -9.66
CA ASN A 80 2.74 2.65 -10.49
C ASN A 80 3.57 1.70 -9.62
N LEU A 81 3.10 0.46 -9.43
CA LEU A 81 3.75 -0.56 -8.60
C LEU A 81 4.11 -1.78 -9.43
N PRO A 82 5.23 -2.48 -9.19
CA PRO A 82 5.61 -3.68 -9.95
C PRO A 82 4.50 -4.74 -10.04
N ASP A 83 3.90 -5.11 -8.90
CA ASP A 83 2.89 -6.18 -8.82
C ASP A 83 1.49 -5.78 -9.35
N PHE A 84 1.20 -4.47 -9.46
CA PHE A 84 -0.14 -3.96 -9.75
C PHE A 84 -0.22 -3.08 -11.02
N GLY A 85 0.93 -2.66 -11.56
CA GLY A 85 1.08 -1.56 -12.52
C GLY A 85 0.47 -0.25 -12.03
N SER A 86 0.10 0.62 -12.97
CA SER A 86 -0.64 1.86 -12.71
C SER A 86 -1.97 1.58 -12.01
N CYS A 87 -2.15 2.06 -10.79
CA CYS A 87 -3.35 1.92 -9.97
C CYS A 87 -3.58 3.16 -9.08
N LEU A 88 -4.73 3.23 -8.41
CA LEU A 88 -5.12 4.34 -7.56
C LEU A 88 -5.02 3.94 -6.08
N PHE A 89 -4.23 4.66 -5.30
CA PHE A 89 -4.30 4.62 -3.85
C PHE A 89 -5.51 5.45 -3.39
N VAL A 90 -6.45 4.79 -2.71
CA VAL A 90 -7.74 5.36 -2.30
C VAL A 90 -7.92 5.22 -0.78
N PRO A 91 -7.65 6.29 0.00
CA PRO A 91 -8.08 6.36 1.40
C PRO A 91 -9.57 6.71 1.49
N ILE A 92 -10.33 5.95 2.28
CA ILE A 92 -11.73 6.21 2.57
C ILE A 92 -11.99 6.25 4.08
N GLN A 93 -12.96 7.07 4.49
CA GLN A 93 -13.54 7.05 5.82
C GLN A 93 -14.78 6.15 5.81
N GLU A 94 -14.82 5.18 6.72
CA GLU A 94 -15.90 4.21 6.84
C GLU A 94 -16.54 4.27 8.22
N PHE A 95 -17.83 3.97 8.29
CA PHE A 95 -18.52 3.65 9.53
C PHE A 95 -18.87 2.16 9.47
N PRO A 96 -18.19 1.28 10.26
CA PRO A 96 -18.58 -0.11 10.39
C PRO A 96 -20.05 -0.25 10.84
N GLN A 97 -20.74 -1.31 10.41
CA GLN A 97 -22.15 -1.49 10.74
C GLN A 97 -22.36 -1.53 12.27
N GLY A 98 -23.24 -0.67 12.78
CA GLY A 98 -23.47 -0.47 14.22
C GLY A 98 -22.46 0.43 14.94
N SER A 99 -21.37 0.86 14.30
CA SER A 99 -20.34 1.72 14.91
C SER A 99 -20.64 3.21 14.75
N LYS A 100 -20.56 3.95 15.87
CA LYS A 100 -20.51 5.42 15.88
C LYS A 100 -19.09 5.97 15.64
N LYS A 101 -18.07 5.11 15.74
CA LYS A 101 -16.67 5.44 15.41
C LYS A 101 -16.41 5.21 13.94
N ALA A 102 -15.81 6.19 13.28
CA ALA A 102 -15.28 6.02 11.94
C ALA A 102 -13.92 5.30 11.97
N LYS A 103 -13.63 4.58 10.90
CA LYS A 103 -12.35 3.93 10.58
C LYS A 103 -11.76 4.55 9.31
N LEU A 104 -10.43 4.60 9.24
CA LEU A 104 -9.70 4.78 7.99
C LEU A 104 -9.47 3.40 7.36
N SER A 105 -9.91 3.22 6.12
CA SER A 105 -9.63 2.05 5.29
C SER A 105 -8.94 2.50 4.00
N LEU A 106 -8.02 1.69 3.50
CA LEU A 106 -7.12 2.06 2.40
C LEU A 106 -7.15 0.97 1.32
N TYR A 107 -7.28 1.38 0.07
CA TYR A 107 -7.46 0.46 -1.06
C TYR A 107 -6.53 0.80 -2.21
N LEU A 108 -6.12 -0.22 -2.97
CA LEU A 108 -5.61 -0.07 -4.33
C LEU A 108 -6.73 -0.40 -5.31
N VAL A 109 -7.04 0.52 -6.23
CA VAL A 109 -8.15 0.41 -7.19
C VAL A 109 -7.61 0.52 -8.62
N LYS A 110 -8.02 -0.38 -9.51
CA LYS A 110 -7.66 -0.38 -10.94
C LYS A 110 -8.80 -0.99 -11.75
N ASN A 111 -9.01 -0.54 -12.99
CA ASN A 111 -9.97 -1.12 -13.95
C ASN A 111 -11.37 -1.41 -13.35
N LYS A 112 -11.90 -0.46 -12.57
CA LYS A 112 -13.17 -0.58 -11.82
C LYS A 112 -13.24 -1.78 -10.85
N ARG A 113 -12.12 -2.16 -10.21
CA ARG A 113 -12.06 -3.18 -9.15
C ARG A 113 -11.12 -2.75 -8.03
N VAL A 114 -11.40 -3.18 -6.80
CA VAL A 114 -10.39 -3.22 -5.73
C VAL A 114 -9.40 -4.33 -6.09
N LEU A 115 -8.12 -4.01 -6.17
CA LEU A 115 -7.04 -5.01 -6.29
C LEU A 115 -6.55 -5.46 -4.91
N TYR A 116 -6.50 -4.54 -3.96
CA TYR A 116 -5.92 -4.78 -2.64
C TYR A 116 -6.56 -3.88 -1.58
N THR A 117 -6.62 -4.38 -0.34
CA THR A 117 -6.99 -3.61 0.86
C THR A 117 -5.80 -3.66 1.80
N LEU A 118 -5.26 -2.51 2.22
CA LEU A 118 -4.09 -2.51 3.11
C LEU A 118 -4.51 -2.96 4.52
N PRO A 119 -3.66 -3.71 5.24
CA PRO A 119 -3.96 -4.16 6.61
C PRO A 119 -4.15 -2.99 7.58
N GLN A 120 -4.97 -3.16 8.61
CA GLN A 120 -5.09 -2.17 9.68
C GLN A 120 -3.94 -2.32 10.68
N SER A 121 -3.24 -1.22 10.95
CA SER A 121 -2.19 -1.21 11.98
C SER A 121 -2.72 -1.40 13.39
N GLN A 122 -1.94 -2.09 14.23
CA GLN A 122 -2.16 -2.24 15.67
C GLN A 122 -2.10 -0.90 16.42
N GLN A 123 -1.42 0.11 15.86
CA GLN A 123 -1.45 1.49 16.37
C GLN A 123 -2.85 2.11 16.20
N VAL A 124 -3.67 1.62 15.26
CA VAL A 124 -5.09 1.98 15.14
C VAL A 124 -5.92 1.01 15.99
N GLN A 125 -5.89 1.27 17.30
CA GLN A 125 -6.87 0.79 18.28
C GLN A 125 -8.32 1.17 17.86
N PRO A 126 -9.38 0.70 18.55
CA PRO A 126 -10.78 1.12 18.32
C PRO A 126 -11.07 2.58 18.74
N TRP A 127 -10.24 3.51 18.24
CA TRP A 127 -10.37 4.96 18.29
C TRP A 127 -11.18 5.45 17.09
N ASN A 128 -11.78 6.62 17.25
CA ASN A 128 -12.55 7.27 16.21
C ASN A 128 -11.63 8.06 15.27
N PHE A 129 -11.60 7.68 13.99
CA PHE A 129 -10.84 8.39 12.96
C PHE A 129 -11.55 9.67 12.53
N LEU A 130 -10.84 10.81 12.58
CA LEU A 130 -11.41 12.13 12.31
C LEU A 130 -11.03 12.67 10.93
N ALA A 131 -9.76 12.54 10.57
CA ALA A 131 -9.22 13.05 9.31
C ALA A 131 -7.87 12.43 9.00
N LEU A 132 -7.61 12.17 7.72
CA LEU A 132 -6.25 11.98 7.23
C LEU A 132 -5.59 13.37 7.19
N LYS A 133 -4.41 13.53 7.80
CA LYS A 133 -3.70 14.82 7.85
C LYS A 133 -2.65 14.90 6.76
N ALA A 134 -1.89 13.83 6.58
CA ALA A 134 -0.94 13.69 5.49
C ALA A 134 -0.79 12.23 5.07
N VAL A 135 -0.34 12.04 3.84
CA VAL A 135 0.10 10.75 3.29
C VAL A 135 1.18 11.03 2.26
N SER A 136 2.18 10.17 2.18
CA SER A 136 3.24 10.18 1.18
C SER A 136 3.50 8.76 0.72
N PHE A 137 3.57 8.57 -0.58
CA PHE A 137 4.40 7.50 -1.14
C PHE A 137 5.87 7.85 -0.87
N LEU A 138 6.70 6.85 -0.64
CA LEU A 138 8.13 6.99 -0.31
C LEU A 138 8.93 5.88 -0.99
N GLU A 139 10.18 6.19 -1.30
CA GLU A 139 11.23 5.18 -1.40
C GLU A 139 11.72 4.86 0.02
N LEU A 140 11.95 3.58 0.29
CA LEU A 140 12.54 3.04 1.51
C LEU A 140 13.78 2.24 1.08
N ASP A 141 14.96 2.79 1.35
CA ASP A 141 16.26 2.24 0.92
C ASP A 141 16.53 0.84 1.53
N PHE A 142 16.05 -0.19 0.84
CA PHE A 142 16.30 -1.60 1.08
C PHE A 142 16.73 -2.24 -0.25
N ASP A 143 17.98 -2.69 -0.38
CA ASP A 143 18.49 -3.29 -1.62
C ASP A 143 17.58 -4.43 -2.13
N GLY A 144 16.75 -4.16 -3.14
CA GLY A 144 15.81 -5.16 -3.67
C GLY A 144 14.59 -4.57 -4.39
N PRO A 145 13.61 -5.39 -4.79
CA PRO A 145 12.43 -4.89 -5.49
C PRO A 145 11.48 -4.11 -4.55
N ASP A 146 11.38 -4.50 -3.29
CA ASP A 146 10.29 -4.11 -2.37
C ASP A 146 10.58 -2.80 -1.58
N GLU A 147 11.24 -1.85 -2.25
CA GLU A 147 11.63 -0.51 -1.75
C GLU A 147 10.44 0.47 -1.56
N ASP A 148 9.26 0.16 -2.10
CA ASP A 148 8.12 1.08 -2.05
C ASP A 148 7.51 1.19 -0.64
N GLY A 149 7.27 2.41 -0.16
CA GLY A 149 6.65 2.69 1.14
C GLY A 149 5.44 3.62 1.06
N ILE A 150 4.49 3.46 2.00
CA ILE A 150 3.41 4.42 2.21
C ILE A 150 3.45 4.87 3.67
N LEU A 151 3.80 6.14 3.90
CA LEU A 151 3.73 6.77 5.20
C LEU A 151 2.46 7.60 5.28
N LEU A 152 1.65 7.42 6.32
CA LEU A 152 0.48 8.26 6.58
C LEU A 152 0.44 8.77 8.02
N ILE A 153 -0.26 9.89 8.20
CA ILE A 153 -0.53 10.51 9.49
C ILE A 153 -2.03 10.81 9.57
N GLY A 154 -2.75 10.01 10.35
CA GLY A 154 -4.17 10.23 10.66
C GLY A 154 -4.36 10.97 11.98
N SER A 155 -5.50 11.63 12.14
CA SER A 155 -5.94 12.25 13.40
C SER A 155 -7.08 11.43 13.98
N TYR A 156 -6.93 11.03 15.24
CA TYR A 156 -7.86 10.16 15.96
C TYR A 156 -8.26 10.77 17.30
N MET A 157 -9.35 10.27 17.89
CA MET A 157 -9.69 10.50 19.30
C MET A 157 -10.29 9.24 19.93
N THR A 158 -10.21 9.11 21.25
CA THR A 158 -10.70 7.90 21.96
C THR A 158 -12.22 7.81 21.98
N SER A 159 -12.91 8.96 22.03
CA SER A 159 -14.37 9.11 22.09
C SER A 159 -15.06 9.00 20.73
N ASP A 160 -16.35 8.66 20.74
CA ASP A 160 -17.24 8.78 19.58
C ASP A 160 -17.39 10.25 19.13
N PHE A 161 -17.92 10.47 17.92
CA PHE A 161 -18.30 11.82 17.50
C PHE A 161 -19.35 12.41 18.47
N PRO A 162 -19.20 13.67 18.93
CA PRO A 162 -20.19 14.29 19.81
C PRO A 162 -21.52 14.43 19.07
N SER A 163 -22.54 13.71 19.52
CA SER A 163 -23.90 13.71 18.95
C SER A 163 -24.72 14.96 19.31
N SER A 164 -24.05 16.02 19.74
CA SER A 164 -24.60 17.27 20.27
C SER A 164 -23.71 18.42 19.83
N ARG A 165 -24.31 19.57 19.49
CA ARG A 165 -23.56 20.82 19.21
C ARG A 165 -22.78 21.33 20.42
N ASN A 166 -23.20 20.95 21.63
CA ASN A 166 -22.46 21.20 22.86
C ASN A 166 -21.45 20.06 23.06
N LEU A 167 -20.19 20.29 22.71
CA LEU A 167 -19.10 19.40 23.13
C LEU A 167 -19.04 19.40 24.67
N PRO A 168 -18.98 18.23 25.33
CA PRO A 168 -18.71 18.20 26.76
C PRO A 168 -17.30 18.75 27.03
N LEU A 169 -17.18 19.59 28.06
CA LEU A 169 -15.96 20.33 28.46
C LEU A 169 -14.73 19.45 28.76
N ARG A 170 -14.89 18.12 28.77
CA ARG A 170 -13.84 17.11 28.99
C ARG A 170 -13.65 16.14 27.82
N THR A 171 -14.05 16.53 26.60
CA THR A 171 -13.77 15.74 25.39
C THR A 171 -12.24 15.60 25.19
N PRO A 172 -11.68 14.38 25.08
CA PRO A 172 -10.25 14.20 24.85
C PRO A 172 -9.78 14.88 23.56
N LYS A 173 -8.65 15.59 23.63
CA LYS A 173 -8.09 16.27 22.45
C LYS A 173 -7.68 15.24 21.38
N PRO A 174 -7.93 15.50 20.09
CA PRO A 174 -7.43 14.67 19.01
C PRO A 174 -5.90 14.57 19.02
N PHE A 175 -5.39 13.39 18.69
CA PHE A 175 -3.96 13.09 18.61
C PHE A 175 -3.61 12.46 17.25
N PRO A 176 -2.34 12.59 16.80
CA PRO A 176 -1.88 11.95 15.58
C PRO A 176 -1.58 10.47 15.80
N VAL A 177 -1.81 9.67 14.76
CA VAL A 177 -1.29 8.29 14.64
C VAL A 177 -0.57 8.22 13.30
N ALA A 178 0.70 7.83 13.34
CA ALA A 178 1.57 7.70 12.19
C ALA A 178 1.76 6.21 11.87
N ILE A 179 1.51 5.82 10.62
CA ILE A 179 1.63 4.44 10.15
C ILE A 179 2.57 4.41 8.95
N LEU A 180 3.58 3.54 9.02
CA LEU A 180 4.44 3.22 7.90
C LEU A 180 4.07 1.83 7.38
N TYR A 181 3.64 1.78 6.12
CA TYR A 181 3.53 0.57 5.34
C TYR A 181 4.78 0.42 4.48
N HIS A 182 5.25 -0.81 4.35
CA HIS A 182 6.27 -1.20 3.37
C HIS A 182 5.65 -2.17 2.37
N ARG A 183 6.08 -2.11 1.11
CA ARG A 183 5.63 -3.07 0.10
C ARG A 183 6.19 -4.45 0.43
N LYS A 184 5.45 -5.46 -0.01
CA LYS A 184 5.94 -6.81 -0.26
C LYS A 184 5.39 -7.25 -1.60
N LYS A 185 5.98 -8.28 -2.20
CA LYS A 185 5.36 -9.05 -3.30
C LYS A 185 3.85 -9.23 -3.09
N ASN A 186 3.05 -8.69 -4.00
CA ASN A 186 1.58 -8.69 -4.04
C ASN A 186 0.85 -7.91 -2.91
N GLY A 187 1.49 -6.97 -2.20
CA GLY A 187 0.77 -6.21 -1.15
C GLY A 187 1.61 -5.22 -0.34
N PHE A 188 1.10 -4.87 0.84
CA PHE A 188 1.76 -4.00 1.81
C PHE A 188 1.58 -4.55 3.23
N GLU A 189 2.63 -4.52 4.04
CA GLU A 189 2.57 -4.82 5.47
C GLU A 189 2.89 -3.56 6.30
N VAL A 190 2.48 -3.55 7.57
CA VAL A 190 2.76 -2.43 8.49
C VAL A 190 4.06 -2.70 9.24
N TYR A 191 5.01 -1.76 9.20
CA TYR A 191 6.10 -1.74 10.16
C TYR A 191 5.60 -1.19 11.51
N GLU A 192 5.07 -2.10 12.33
CA GLU A 192 4.44 -1.77 13.61
C GLU A 192 5.39 -1.07 14.58
N ASP A 193 6.63 -1.56 14.77
CA ASP A 193 7.58 -0.92 15.70
C ASP A 193 7.96 0.50 15.29
N ILE A 194 7.98 0.78 13.99
CA ILE A 194 8.29 2.10 13.43
C ILE A 194 7.07 3.01 13.58
N SER A 195 5.89 2.52 13.19
CA SER A 195 4.59 3.19 13.36
C SER A 195 4.32 3.55 14.83
N LYS A 196 4.65 2.64 15.75
CA LYS A 196 4.58 2.80 17.20
C LYS A 196 5.50 3.92 17.68
N LYS A 197 6.79 3.88 17.32
CA LYS A 197 7.76 4.93 17.68
C LYS A 197 7.37 6.31 17.12
N LEU A 198 6.88 6.39 15.89
CA LEU A 198 6.39 7.65 15.29
C LEU A 198 5.12 8.17 15.98
N THR A 199 4.18 7.27 16.32
CA THR A 199 2.94 7.61 17.03
C THR A 199 3.21 8.05 18.48
N GLN A 200 4.10 7.35 19.19
CA GLN A 200 4.53 7.72 20.56
C GLN A 200 5.18 9.11 20.61
N ARG A 201 5.93 9.49 19.56
CA ARG A 201 6.50 10.84 19.40
C ARG A 201 5.49 11.90 18.96
N GLN A 202 4.23 11.53 18.73
CA GLN A 202 3.14 12.40 18.27
C GLN A 202 3.47 13.16 16.97
N VAL A 203 4.13 12.49 16.02
CA VAL A 203 4.58 13.07 14.75
C VAL A 203 3.39 13.59 13.92
N LYS A 204 3.48 14.83 13.43
CA LYS A 204 2.39 15.57 12.76
C LYS A 204 2.63 15.80 11.27
N THR A 205 3.88 15.70 10.79
CA THR A 205 4.22 15.98 9.38
C THR A 205 5.04 14.87 8.73
N ILE A 206 4.92 14.73 7.41
CA ILE A 206 5.73 13.80 6.62
C ILE A 206 7.23 14.14 6.73
N THR A 207 7.60 15.42 6.74
CA THR A 207 9.00 15.86 6.87
C THR A 207 9.61 15.45 8.21
N GLU A 208 8.88 15.65 9.31
CA GLU A 208 9.27 15.22 10.66
C GLU A 208 9.43 13.69 10.73
N ALA A 209 8.49 12.94 10.16
CA ALA A 209 8.58 11.49 10.05
C ALA A 209 9.80 11.04 9.22
N LYS A 210 10.02 11.58 8.02
CA LYS A 210 11.20 11.27 7.18
C LYS A 210 12.51 11.56 7.90
N ASN A 211 12.59 12.67 8.65
CA ASN A 211 13.77 13.01 9.44
C ASN A 211 14.05 11.99 10.55
N ILE A 212 12.99 11.47 11.21
CA ILE A 212 13.10 10.40 12.21
C ILE A 212 13.48 9.06 11.54
N LEU A 213 12.85 8.71 10.42
CA LEU A 213 13.16 7.49 9.64
C LEU A 213 14.64 7.45 9.23
N ARG A 214 15.17 8.56 8.71
CA ARG A 214 16.59 8.69 8.33
C ARG A 214 17.54 8.63 9.52
N ARG A 215 17.24 9.33 10.61
CA ARG A 215 18.15 9.43 11.77
C ARG A 215 18.16 8.19 12.65
N ASP A 216 16.99 7.60 12.91
CA ASP A 216 16.81 6.61 13.98
C ASP A 216 16.66 5.17 13.46
N PHE A 217 16.45 4.99 12.14
CA PHE A 217 16.23 3.69 11.50
C PHE A 217 17.09 3.45 10.25
N GLY A 218 17.86 4.44 9.80
CA GLY A 218 18.80 4.28 8.67
C GLY A 218 18.18 4.34 7.27
N PHE A 219 16.93 4.77 7.12
CA PHE A 219 16.35 5.01 5.78
C PHE A 219 17.02 6.21 5.09
N ILE A 220 17.88 5.94 4.12
CA ILE A 220 18.53 6.98 3.31
C ILE A 220 17.53 7.46 2.21
N PRO A 221 17.82 8.61 1.55
CA PRO A 221 17.19 8.99 0.30
C PRO A 221 18.13 9.64 -0.75
#